data_AF-A0A137Q3C4-F1
#
_entry.id   AF-A0A137Q3C4-F1
#
_cell.length_a   1.000
_cell.length_b   1.000
_cell.length_c   1.000
_cell.angle_alpha   90.00
_cell.angle_beta   90.00
_cell.angle_gamma   90.00
#
_symmetry.space_group_name_H-M   'P 1'
#
loop_
_entity.id
_entity.type
_entity.pdbx_description
1 polymer ?
#
loop_
_entity_poly.entity_id
_entity_poly.type
_entity_poly.pdbx_seq_one_letter_code
_entity_poly.pdbx_strand_id
1 'polypeptide(L)'
;MTLGNEDGKPLYLCSPFVNSALVKGNFKTIVVLPKYVDIMEWVAVNIYDFFTNLNEFYGVLTECCTQTTCPTMSAGHNLNYMWQQTSGRFVPMTAPQYIDTVMSSIQIMLDDETIFPTNTNHEFQRTFPGVSRHVYRQFLRIFAHIYHAHFHQILHLRAEPHFNSLFAHFLAFGKEFDLLDVKELLGDPSAGAQGAMPGIGMLWEKWREMGTLEK
;
A
#
# COMPACT_ATOMS: atom_id res chain seq x y z
N MET A 1 -11.26 -18.92 -16.09
CA MET A 1 -11.01 -20.25 -15.49
C MET A 1 -9.99 -20.04 -14.38
N THR A 2 -10.46 -19.72 -13.18
CA THR A 2 -9.62 -19.46 -12.00
C THR A 2 -9.13 -20.80 -11.48
N LEU A 3 -7.89 -21.16 -11.80
CA LEU A 3 -7.18 -22.24 -11.12
C LEU A 3 -6.80 -21.72 -9.74
N GLY A 4 -7.76 -21.78 -8.82
CA GLY A 4 -7.50 -21.69 -7.40
C GLY A 4 -6.70 -22.92 -6.98
N ASN A 5 -5.71 -22.71 -6.10
CA ASN A 5 -5.05 -23.79 -5.38
C ASN A 5 -6.10 -24.60 -4.61
N GLU A 6 -5.89 -25.90 -4.39
CA GLU A 6 -6.89 -26.86 -3.87
C GLU A 6 -7.56 -26.49 -2.52
N ASP A 7 -7.09 -25.45 -1.83
CA ASP A 7 -7.60 -24.91 -0.55
C ASP A 7 -8.29 -23.53 -0.64
N GLY A 8 -8.46 -22.93 -1.83
CA GLY A 8 -9.09 -21.59 -1.97
C GLY A 8 -8.28 -20.42 -1.39
N LYS A 9 -7.03 -20.66 -0.97
CA LYS A 9 -6.13 -19.68 -0.39
C LYS A 9 -5.43 -18.83 -1.49
N PRO A 10 -5.33 -17.50 -1.32
CA PRO A 10 -4.61 -16.64 -2.27
C PRO A 10 -3.14 -17.04 -2.46
N LEU A 11 -2.65 -16.97 -3.70
CA LEU A 11 -1.30 -17.42 -4.09
C LEU A 11 -0.18 -16.75 -3.29
N TYR A 12 -0.30 -15.45 -2.99
CA TYR A 12 0.71 -14.71 -2.22
C TYR A 12 0.87 -15.21 -0.77
N LEU A 13 -0.10 -15.97 -0.25
CA LEU A 13 -0.02 -16.61 1.07
C LEU A 13 0.54 -18.03 1.01
N CYS A 14 0.79 -18.59 -0.17
CA CYS A 14 1.28 -19.95 -0.36
C CYS A 14 2.82 -19.99 -0.30
N SER A 15 3.37 -21.13 0.12
CA SER A 15 4.80 -21.41 -0.02
C SER A 15 5.10 -21.76 -1.48
N PRO A 16 6.22 -21.30 -2.08
CA PRO A 16 7.32 -20.55 -1.48
C PRO A 16 7.13 -19.01 -1.47
N PHE A 17 6.10 -18.50 -2.15
CA PHE A 17 5.95 -17.07 -2.47
C PHE A 17 5.89 -16.15 -1.25
N VAL A 18 5.22 -16.60 -0.19
CA VAL A 18 5.09 -15.85 1.07
C VAL A 18 6.41 -15.60 1.80
N ASN A 19 7.43 -16.41 1.54
CA ASN A 19 8.76 -16.30 2.14
C ASN A 19 9.74 -15.56 1.22
N SER A 20 9.30 -15.19 0.01
CA SER A 20 10.16 -14.55 -0.98
C SER A 20 10.33 -13.08 -0.62
N ALA A 21 11.51 -12.70 -0.14
CA ALA A 21 11.89 -11.32 0.11
C ALA A 21 13.39 -11.15 -0.12
N LEU A 22 13.80 -9.97 -0.59
CA LEU A 22 15.22 -9.61 -0.76
C LEU A 22 15.91 -9.45 0.58
N VAL A 23 15.22 -8.83 1.53
CA VAL A 23 15.76 -8.56 2.86
C VAL A 23 15.58 -9.80 3.73
N LYS A 24 16.70 -10.45 4.05
CA LYS A 24 16.76 -11.56 5.02
C LYS A 24 17.05 -11.07 6.46
N GLY A 25 16.70 -9.81 6.76
CA GLY A 25 17.05 -9.12 8.00
C GLY A 25 15.90 -8.30 8.57
N ASN A 26 16.21 -7.49 9.59
CA ASN A 26 15.22 -6.70 10.34
C ASN A 26 14.85 -5.40 9.60
N PHE A 27 13.61 -5.24 9.17
CA PHE A 27 13.14 -3.99 8.57
C PHE A 27 13.17 -2.80 9.55
N LYS A 28 13.15 -3.01 10.87
CA LYS A 28 13.32 -1.96 11.89
C LYS A 28 14.62 -1.18 11.69
N THR A 29 15.72 -1.82 11.31
CA THR A 29 17.00 -1.11 11.18
C THR A 29 17.02 -0.11 10.04
N ILE A 30 16.16 -0.27 9.03
CA ILE A 30 16.08 0.63 7.88
C ILE A 30 15.01 1.72 8.04
N VAL A 31 14.05 1.57 8.96
CA VAL A 31 13.00 2.57 9.22
C VAL A 31 13.34 3.54 10.36
N VAL A 32 14.37 3.23 11.17
CA VAL A 32 14.76 4.07 12.32
C VAL A 32 14.99 5.51 11.89
N LEU A 33 14.37 6.45 12.62
CA LEU A 33 14.63 7.87 12.47
C LEU A 33 16.12 8.15 12.74
N PRO A 34 16.89 8.66 11.76
CA PRO A 34 18.29 8.99 11.98
C PRO A 34 18.43 10.08 13.06
N LYS A 35 19.52 10.03 13.83
CA LYS A 35 19.76 11.01 14.88
C LYS A 35 19.78 12.42 14.30
N TYR A 36 19.08 13.34 14.97
CA TYR A 36 19.01 14.77 14.64
C TYR A 36 18.25 15.11 13.35
N VAL A 37 17.61 14.14 12.70
CA VAL A 37 16.73 14.38 11.56
C VAL A 37 15.32 14.70 12.07
N ASP A 38 14.67 15.66 11.43
CA ASP A 38 13.27 15.99 11.72
C ASP A 38 12.34 14.83 11.30
N ILE A 39 11.32 14.57 12.11
CA ILE A 39 10.41 13.45 11.87
C ILE A 39 9.56 13.66 10.60
N MET A 40 9.16 14.89 10.29
CA MET A 40 8.33 15.19 9.12
C MET A 40 9.16 15.11 7.84
N GLU A 41 10.41 15.58 7.87
CA GLU A 41 11.41 15.35 6.79
C GLU A 41 11.58 13.85 6.50
N TRP A 42 11.82 13.05 7.54
CA TRP A 42 12.04 11.61 7.38
C TRP A 42 10.81 10.90 6.80
N VAL A 43 9.61 11.26 7.28
CA VAL A 43 8.35 10.73 6.75
C VAL A 43 8.11 11.19 5.31
N ALA A 44 8.42 12.45 4.97
CA ALA A 44 8.24 13.00 3.63
C ALA A 44 9.06 12.25 2.58
N VAL A 45 10.37 12.08 2.85
CA VAL A 45 11.28 11.35 1.95
C VAL A 45 10.80 9.92 1.72
N ASN A 46 10.42 9.21 2.79
CA ASN A 46 9.95 7.84 2.66
C ASN A 46 8.59 7.75 1.93
N ILE A 47 7.67 8.70 2.12
CA ILE A 47 6.44 8.76 1.34
C ILE A 47 6.75 8.89 -0.17
N TYR A 48 7.69 9.77 -0.52
CA TYR A 48 8.10 9.96 -1.91
C TYR A 48 8.73 8.69 -2.50
N ASP A 49 9.56 7.99 -1.72
CA ASP A 49 10.13 6.71 -2.14
C ASP A 49 9.05 5.64 -2.33
N PHE A 50 8.10 5.51 -1.40
CA PHE A 50 6.99 4.56 -1.55
C PHE A 50 6.11 4.89 -2.75
N PHE A 51 5.85 6.18 -3.00
CA PHE A 51 5.12 6.64 -4.18
C PHE A 51 5.82 6.19 -5.47
N THR A 52 7.09 6.54 -5.61
CA THR A 52 7.90 6.24 -6.79
C THR A 52 7.93 4.73 -7.07
N ASN A 53 8.29 3.93 -6.06
CA ASN A 53 8.39 2.48 -6.20
C ASN A 53 7.02 1.85 -6.52
N LEU A 54 5.95 2.25 -5.84
CA LEU A 54 4.62 1.71 -6.10
C LEU A 54 4.10 2.09 -7.50
N ASN A 55 4.42 3.31 -7.96
CA ASN A 55 4.07 3.77 -9.30
C ASN A 55 4.81 2.98 -10.39
N GLU A 56 6.09 2.69 -10.20
CA GLU A 56 6.86 1.83 -11.10
C GLU A 56 6.32 0.39 -11.14
N PHE A 57 6.00 -0.19 -9.97
CA PHE A 57 5.38 -1.52 -9.89
C PHE A 57 4.01 -1.57 -10.56
N TYR A 58 3.20 -0.54 -10.40
CA TYR A 58 1.92 -0.49 -11.09
C TYR A 58 2.07 -0.24 -12.59
N GLY A 59 3.08 0.54 -12.99
CA GLY A 59 3.41 0.83 -14.39
C GLY A 59 3.55 -0.43 -15.25
N VAL A 60 4.24 -1.45 -14.74
CA VAL A 60 4.41 -2.75 -15.44
C VAL A 60 3.14 -3.61 -15.48
N LEU A 61 2.10 -3.26 -14.72
CA LEU A 61 0.82 -3.97 -14.66
C LEU A 61 -0.28 -3.28 -15.46
N THR A 62 -0.06 -2.05 -15.94
CA THR A 62 -1.08 -1.23 -16.64
C THR A 62 -1.73 -1.92 -17.84
N GLU A 63 -0.97 -2.75 -18.58
CA GLU A 63 -1.49 -3.49 -19.73
C GLU A 63 -2.47 -4.63 -19.34
N CYS A 64 -2.38 -5.13 -18.11
CA CYS A 64 -3.22 -6.22 -17.61
C CYS A 64 -4.30 -5.79 -16.62
N CYS A 65 -4.14 -4.63 -15.98
CA CYS A 65 -5.15 -3.98 -15.15
C CYS A 65 -6.04 -3.10 -16.04
N THR A 66 -7.11 -3.67 -16.58
CA THR A 66 -8.00 -2.98 -17.52
C THR A 66 -9.41 -2.91 -16.95
N GLN A 67 -10.28 -2.12 -17.58
CA GLN A 67 -11.69 -2.06 -17.18
C GLN A 67 -12.42 -3.40 -17.36
N THR A 68 -11.92 -4.28 -18.23
CA THR A 68 -12.51 -5.60 -18.47
C THR A 68 -12.01 -6.64 -17.48
N THR A 69 -10.74 -6.61 -17.11
CA THR A 69 -10.17 -7.53 -16.11
C THR A 69 -10.50 -7.10 -14.68
N CYS A 70 -10.55 -5.79 -14.44
CA CYS A 70 -10.76 -5.17 -13.13
C CYS A 70 -11.86 -4.09 -13.18
N PRO A 71 -13.14 -4.49 -13.36
CA PRO A 71 -14.28 -3.56 -13.51
C PRO A 71 -14.59 -2.78 -12.23
N THR A 72 -14.10 -3.24 -11.08
CA THR A 72 -14.20 -2.55 -9.80
C THR A 72 -12.84 -2.54 -9.11
N MET A 73 -12.52 -1.42 -8.45
CA MET A 73 -11.36 -1.34 -7.56
C MET A 73 -11.62 -2.24 -6.34
N SER A 74 -11.00 -3.41 -6.32
CA SER A 74 -11.28 -4.46 -5.35
C SER A 74 -10.00 -5.12 -4.83
N ALA A 75 -10.08 -5.67 -3.62
CA ALA A 75 -9.03 -6.48 -3.01
C ALA A 75 -9.63 -7.80 -2.54
N GLY A 76 -9.77 -8.74 -3.48
CA GLY A 76 -10.43 -10.03 -3.27
C GLY A 76 -11.94 -9.93 -3.50
N HIS A 77 -12.66 -11.01 -3.19
CA HIS A 77 -14.08 -11.16 -3.56
C HIS A 77 -15.04 -10.26 -2.78
N ASN A 78 -14.70 -9.89 -1.54
CA ASN A 78 -15.63 -9.28 -0.59
C ASN A 78 -15.34 -7.79 -0.31
N LEU A 79 -14.38 -7.19 -1.01
CA LEU A 79 -13.88 -5.87 -0.68
C LEU A 79 -13.74 -5.00 -1.93
N ASN A 80 -14.57 -3.95 -1.98
CA ASN A 80 -14.56 -2.94 -3.03
C ASN A 80 -14.24 -1.57 -2.44
N TYR A 81 -13.27 -0.89 -3.02
CA TYR A 81 -12.90 0.48 -2.67
C TYR A 81 -13.69 1.47 -3.52
N MET A 82 -14.24 2.50 -2.86
CA MET A 82 -14.94 3.61 -3.52
C MET A 82 -14.11 4.88 -3.37
N TRP A 83 -14.15 5.71 -4.42
CA TRP A 83 -13.50 7.01 -4.40
C TRP A 83 -14.41 8.06 -3.78
N GLN A 84 -13.87 8.89 -2.89
CA GLN A 84 -14.59 10.02 -2.33
C GLN A 84 -14.33 11.26 -3.19
N GLN A 85 -15.37 11.80 -3.80
CA GLN A 85 -15.26 13.06 -4.54
C GLN A 85 -15.18 14.26 -3.59
N THR A 86 -14.77 15.41 -4.12
CA THR A 86 -14.79 16.71 -3.41
C THR A 86 -16.18 17.08 -2.89
N SER A 87 -17.25 16.55 -3.51
CA SER A 87 -18.64 16.71 -3.06
C SER A 87 -18.98 15.88 -1.81
N GLY A 88 -18.05 15.05 -1.31
CA GLY A 88 -18.27 14.11 -0.20
C GLY A 88 -18.97 12.80 -0.61
N ARG A 89 -19.42 12.69 -1.86
CA ARG A 89 -20.07 11.49 -2.39
C ARG A 89 -19.05 10.41 -2.74
N PHE A 90 -19.36 9.17 -2.34
CA PHE A 90 -18.61 7.99 -2.75
C PHE A 90 -19.09 7.47 -4.10
N VAL A 91 -18.15 7.19 -5.00
CA VAL A 91 -18.44 6.63 -6.32
C VAL A 91 -17.62 5.37 -6.59
N PRO A 92 -18.23 4.31 -7.15
CA PRO A 92 -17.48 3.17 -7.63
C PRO A 92 -16.68 3.57 -8.86
N MET A 93 -15.48 3.01 -9.00
CA MET A 93 -14.59 3.20 -10.15
C MET A 93 -14.00 1.85 -10.55
N THR A 94 -13.62 1.72 -11.82
CA THR A 94 -12.78 0.60 -12.26
C THR A 94 -11.43 0.70 -11.56
N ALA A 95 -10.76 -0.45 -11.34
CA ALA A 95 -9.45 -0.43 -10.68
C ALA A 95 -8.43 0.49 -11.37
N PRO A 96 -8.25 0.45 -12.72
CA PRO A 96 -7.28 1.34 -13.35
C PRO A 96 -7.63 2.81 -13.21
N GLN A 97 -8.91 3.19 -13.31
CA GLN A 97 -9.32 4.59 -13.11
C GLN A 97 -9.10 5.06 -11.67
N TYR A 98 -9.38 4.19 -10.70
CA TYR A 98 -9.16 4.50 -9.28
C TYR A 98 -7.67 4.73 -9.01
N ILE A 99 -6.80 3.82 -9.47
CA ILE A 99 -5.36 3.91 -9.23
C ILE A 99 -4.77 5.15 -9.90
N ASP A 100 -5.16 5.44 -11.14
CA ASP A 100 -4.75 6.64 -11.86
C ASP A 100 -5.16 7.94 -11.13
N THR A 101 -6.40 7.98 -10.65
CA THR A 101 -6.92 9.12 -9.87
C THR A 101 -6.14 9.31 -8.56
N VAL A 102 -5.86 8.22 -7.85
CA VAL A 102 -5.07 8.24 -6.61
C VAL A 102 -3.64 8.71 -6.87
N MET A 103 -2.95 8.11 -7.84
CA MET A 103 -1.56 8.46 -8.14
C MET A 103 -1.44 9.92 -8.58
N SER A 104 -2.34 10.38 -9.43
CA SER A 104 -2.41 11.79 -9.85
C SER A 104 -2.67 12.73 -8.68
N SER A 105 -3.61 12.37 -7.79
CA SER A 105 -3.91 13.18 -6.61
C SER A 105 -2.71 13.26 -5.65
N ILE A 106 -1.97 12.17 -5.49
CA ILE A 106 -0.79 12.12 -4.61
C ILE A 106 0.38 12.89 -5.24
N GLN A 107 0.59 12.77 -6.55
CA GLN A 107 1.59 13.56 -7.28
C GLN A 107 1.37 15.06 -7.06
N ILE A 108 0.13 15.54 -7.22
CA ILE A 108 -0.22 16.95 -6.97
C ILE A 108 0.10 17.36 -5.52
N MET A 109 -0.15 16.48 -4.54
CA MET A 109 0.21 16.76 -3.14
C MET A 109 1.72 16.80 -2.92
N LEU A 110 2.49 15.91 -3.55
CA LEU A 110 3.95 15.86 -3.46
C LEU A 110 4.62 17.06 -4.13
N ASP A 111 4.01 17.60 -5.18
CA ASP A 111 4.50 18.80 -5.90
C ASP A 111 4.10 20.12 -5.21
N ASP A 112 3.21 20.08 -4.22
CA ASP A 112 2.77 21.25 -3.47
C ASP A 112 3.76 21.58 -2.35
N GLU A 113 4.59 22.61 -2.56
CA GLU A 113 5.60 23.08 -1.59
C GLU A 113 5.01 23.55 -0.26
N THR A 114 3.69 23.77 -0.17
CA THR A 114 3.03 24.09 1.09
C THR A 114 2.78 22.84 1.94
N ILE A 115 2.71 21.67 1.32
CA ILE A 115 2.49 20.36 1.97
C ILE A 115 3.82 19.62 2.13
N PHE A 116 4.62 19.57 1.05
CA PHE A 116 5.95 18.96 0.99
C PHE A 116 7.00 20.03 0.64
N PRO A 117 7.48 20.80 1.64
CA PRO A 117 8.48 21.83 1.39
C PRO A 117 9.77 21.27 0.82
N THR A 118 10.29 21.89 -0.24
CA THR A 118 11.59 21.55 -0.86
C THR A 118 12.69 22.55 -0.50
N ASN A 119 12.31 23.67 0.13
CA ASN A 119 13.19 24.75 0.54
C ASN A 119 13.36 24.76 2.05
N THR A 120 14.61 24.88 2.53
CA THR A 120 14.97 24.94 3.95
C THR A 120 14.34 26.10 4.73
N ASN A 121 13.79 27.10 4.04
CA ASN A 121 13.14 28.25 4.67
C ASN A 121 11.66 27.99 5.03
N HIS A 122 11.08 26.87 4.58
CA HIS A 122 9.68 26.55 4.78
C HIS A 122 9.55 25.34 5.71
N GLU A 123 8.72 25.45 6.74
CA GLU A 123 8.45 24.37 7.68
C GLU A 123 7.21 23.57 7.25
N PHE A 124 7.16 22.30 7.63
CA PHE A 124 5.98 21.46 7.45
C PHE A 124 4.77 22.02 8.20
N GLN A 125 3.60 21.98 7.57
CA GLN A 125 2.36 22.38 8.22
C GLN A 125 1.95 21.40 9.32
N ARG A 126 1.22 21.89 10.33
CA ARG A 126 0.65 21.05 11.41
C ARG A 126 -0.32 19.97 10.91
N THR A 127 -0.85 20.14 9.70
CA THR A 127 -1.73 19.20 9.01
C THR A 127 -0.98 18.03 8.37
N PHE A 128 0.34 18.12 8.20
CA PHE A 128 1.16 17.13 7.50
C PHE A 128 0.94 15.70 8.00
N PRO A 129 0.94 15.37 9.31
CA PRO A 129 0.70 14.00 9.77
C PRO A 129 -0.66 13.43 9.33
N GLY A 130 -1.69 14.27 9.22
CA GLY A 130 -2.99 13.88 8.69
C GLY A 130 -2.96 13.57 7.20
N VAL A 131 -2.22 14.38 6.43
CA VAL A 131 -1.99 14.16 5.00
C VAL A 131 -1.18 12.88 4.78
N SER A 132 -0.09 12.68 5.52
CA SER A 132 0.74 11.47 5.48
C SER A 132 -0.09 10.20 5.71
N ARG A 133 -0.94 10.18 6.73
CA ARG A 133 -1.89 9.06 6.98
C ARG A 133 -2.87 8.85 5.83
N HIS A 134 -3.36 9.94 5.23
CA HIS A 134 -4.24 9.83 4.07
C HIS A 134 -3.54 9.16 2.88
N VAL A 135 -2.33 9.62 2.55
CA VAL A 135 -1.50 9.06 1.47
C VAL A 135 -1.21 7.56 1.72
N TYR A 136 -0.82 7.20 2.94
CA TYR A 136 -0.56 5.81 3.33
C TYR A 136 -1.77 4.90 3.14
N ARG A 137 -2.97 5.34 3.53
CA ARG A 137 -4.20 4.56 3.28
C ARG A 137 -4.45 4.29 1.80
N GLN A 138 -4.17 5.27 0.94
CA GLN A 138 -4.34 5.09 -0.49
C GLN A 138 -3.34 4.08 -1.06
N PHE A 139 -2.07 4.17 -0.67
CA PHE A 139 -1.06 3.17 -1.05
C PHE A 139 -1.44 1.77 -0.60
N LEU A 140 -1.93 1.60 0.63
CA LEU A 140 -2.37 0.30 1.13
C LEU A 140 -3.45 -0.34 0.24
N ARG A 141 -4.40 0.46 -0.28
CA ARG A 141 -5.46 -0.04 -1.20
C ARG A 141 -4.88 -0.51 -2.52
N ILE A 142 -3.89 0.19 -3.06
CA ILE A 142 -3.20 -0.20 -4.31
C ILE A 142 -2.39 -1.48 -4.09
N PHE A 143 -1.62 -1.57 -2.99
CA PHE A 143 -0.93 -2.81 -2.62
C PHE A 143 -1.90 -3.99 -2.53
N ALA A 144 -3.00 -3.82 -1.79
CA ALA A 144 -4.00 -4.87 -1.63
C ALA A 144 -4.59 -5.30 -2.98
N HIS A 145 -4.89 -4.36 -3.88
CA HIS A 145 -5.36 -4.69 -5.22
C HIS A 145 -4.33 -5.49 -6.01
N ILE A 146 -3.06 -5.06 -6.05
CA ILE A 146 -2.00 -5.76 -6.78
C ILE A 146 -1.81 -7.19 -6.26
N TYR A 147 -1.78 -7.40 -4.94
CA TYR A 147 -1.67 -8.74 -4.36
C TYR A 147 -2.85 -9.65 -4.70
N HIS A 148 -4.08 -9.12 -4.73
CA HIS A 148 -5.26 -9.93 -5.01
C HIS A 148 -5.46 -10.21 -6.49
N ALA A 149 -5.35 -9.18 -7.33
CA ALA A 149 -5.70 -9.25 -8.74
C ALA A 149 -4.52 -9.55 -9.66
N HIS A 150 -3.32 -9.12 -9.29
CA HIS A 150 -2.16 -9.08 -10.20
C HIS A 150 -0.92 -9.83 -9.71
N PHE A 151 -1.02 -10.57 -8.60
CA PHE A 151 0.13 -11.31 -8.08
C PHE A 151 0.65 -12.38 -9.04
N HIS A 152 -0.22 -12.93 -9.88
CA HIS A 152 0.18 -13.87 -10.93
C HIS A 152 1.16 -13.20 -11.92
N GLN A 153 0.89 -11.97 -12.34
CA GLN A 153 1.77 -11.21 -13.22
C GLN A 153 3.09 -10.86 -12.52
N ILE A 154 3.04 -10.51 -11.22
CA ILE A 154 4.25 -10.32 -10.40
C ILE A 154 5.13 -11.59 -10.41
N LEU A 155 4.53 -12.78 -10.31
CA LEU A 155 5.25 -14.05 -10.40
C LEU A 155 5.85 -14.31 -11.80
N HIS A 156 5.13 -13.98 -12.88
CA HIS A 156 5.65 -14.11 -14.25
C HIS A 156 6.86 -13.21 -14.49
N LEU A 157 6.86 -12.03 -13.88
CA LEU A 157 7.99 -11.09 -13.90
C LEU A 157 9.12 -11.47 -12.93
N ARG A 158 8.93 -12.50 -12.09
CA ARG A 158 9.85 -12.87 -10.98
C ARG A 158 10.15 -11.71 -10.03
N ALA A 159 9.17 -10.83 -9.86
CA ALA A 159 9.30 -9.60 -9.10
C ALA A 159 8.76 -9.76 -7.66
N GLU A 160 8.26 -10.94 -7.28
CA GLU A 160 7.67 -11.18 -5.96
C GLU A 160 8.60 -10.89 -4.78
N PRO A 161 9.94 -11.15 -4.81
CA PRO A 161 10.78 -10.81 -3.68
C PRO A 161 10.91 -9.30 -3.50
N HIS A 162 10.91 -8.54 -4.61
CA HIS A 162 11.02 -7.09 -4.62
C HIS A 162 9.73 -6.46 -4.08
N PHE A 163 8.58 -6.89 -4.60
CA PHE A 163 7.28 -6.39 -4.18
C PHE A 163 6.97 -6.72 -2.71
N ASN A 164 7.30 -7.94 -2.27
CA ASN A 164 7.16 -8.32 -0.87
C ASN A 164 8.07 -7.50 0.06
N SER A 165 9.30 -7.22 -0.35
CA SER A 165 10.23 -6.40 0.45
C SER A 165 9.76 -4.96 0.55
N LEU A 166 9.27 -4.38 -0.55
CA LEU A 166 8.69 -3.04 -0.55
C LEU A 166 7.49 -2.97 0.38
N PHE A 167 6.58 -3.95 0.31
CA PHE A 167 5.40 -3.96 1.16
C PHE A 167 5.76 -4.19 2.64
N ALA A 168 6.70 -5.09 2.94
CA ALA A 168 7.18 -5.29 4.31
C ALA A 168 7.83 -4.01 4.88
N HIS A 169 8.62 -3.29 4.07
CA HIS A 169 9.18 -1.99 4.43
C HIS A 169 8.06 -0.97 4.72
N PHE A 170 7.07 -0.87 3.82
CA PHE A 170 5.91 0.01 3.98
C PHE A 170 5.14 -0.25 5.28
N LEU A 171 4.91 -1.53 5.63
CA LEU A 171 4.24 -1.91 6.87
C LEU A 171 5.07 -1.58 8.11
N ALA A 172 6.37 -1.87 8.08
CA ALA A 172 7.27 -1.57 9.19
C ALA A 172 7.36 -0.06 9.45
N PHE A 173 7.52 0.74 8.38
CA PHE A 173 7.58 2.20 8.47
C PHE A 173 6.25 2.78 8.96
N GLY A 174 5.14 2.32 8.39
CA GLY A 174 3.82 2.81 8.78
C GLY A 174 3.47 2.51 10.25
N LYS A 175 3.99 1.40 10.80
CA LYS A 175 3.86 1.08 12.23
C LYS A 175 4.75 1.96 13.11
N GLU A 176 6.00 2.20 12.71
CA GLU A 176 6.97 2.99 13.49
C GLU A 176 6.51 4.46 13.66
N PHE A 177 5.92 5.04 12.62
CA PHE A 177 5.52 6.46 12.60
C PHE A 177 4.00 6.70 12.72
N ASP A 178 3.24 5.68 13.16
CA ASP A 178 1.78 5.76 13.37
C ASP A 178 1.01 6.28 12.12
N LEU A 179 1.42 5.78 10.94
CA LEU A 179 0.82 6.11 9.65
C LEU A 179 -0.24 5.10 9.21
N LEU A 180 -0.27 3.93 9.84
CA LEU A 180 -1.22 2.84 9.59
C LEU A 180 -1.82 2.35 10.90
N ASP A 181 -3.15 2.31 11.00
CA ASP A 181 -3.83 1.60 12.08
C ASP A 181 -3.91 0.10 11.72
N VAL A 182 -3.57 -0.77 12.68
CA VAL A 182 -3.74 -2.22 12.54
C VAL A 182 -5.19 -2.59 12.21
N LYS A 183 -6.17 -1.82 12.68
CA LYS A 183 -7.58 -2.01 12.31
C LYS A 183 -7.85 -1.73 10.85
N GLU A 184 -7.21 -0.71 10.27
CA GLU A 184 -7.27 -0.45 8.84
C GLU A 184 -6.60 -1.57 8.04
N LEU A 185 -5.65 -2.28 8.67
CA LEU A 185 -4.91 -3.41 8.11
C LEU A 185 -5.58 -4.79 8.30
N LEU A 186 -6.44 -4.99 9.30
CA LEU A 186 -7.16 -6.26 9.52
C LEU A 186 -8.63 -6.18 9.12
N GLY A 187 -9.14 -4.96 9.07
CA GLY A 187 -10.55 -4.66 8.93
C GLY A 187 -11.26 -4.67 10.26
N ASP A 188 -12.09 -3.65 10.48
CA ASP A 188 -13.02 -3.64 11.59
C ASP A 188 -14.31 -4.38 11.21
N PRO A 189 -14.58 -5.61 11.71
CA PRO A 189 -15.79 -6.36 11.40
C PRO A 189 -17.09 -5.66 11.85
N SER A 190 -17.01 -4.62 12.69
CA SER A 190 -18.14 -3.85 13.19
C SER A 190 -18.41 -2.56 12.43
N ALA A 191 -17.42 -2.08 11.66
CA ALA A 191 -17.67 -1.04 10.69
C ALA A 191 -18.42 -1.69 9.52
N GLY A 192 -19.47 -1.04 9.00
CA GLY A 192 -20.14 -1.52 7.79
C GLY A 192 -19.15 -1.68 6.61
N ALA A 193 -19.66 -2.02 5.42
CA ALA A 193 -18.89 -2.28 4.18
C ALA A 193 -17.84 -1.21 3.75
N GLN A 194 -17.65 -0.14 4.53
CA GLN A 194 -16.83 1.04 4.31
C GLN A 194 -15.71 1.26 5.35
N GLY A 195 -15.77 0.67 6.56
CA GLY A 195 -14.70 0.80 7.56
C GLY A 195 -14.06 -0.53 7.97
N ALA A 196 -14.62 -1.63 7.47
CA ALA A 196 -14.04 -2.95 7.53
C ALA A 196 -13.23 -3.20 6.25
N MET A 197 -11.97 -3.54 6.45
CA MET A 197 -11.27 -4.61 5.73
C MET A 197 -10.26 -4.13 4.71
N PRO A 198 -9.01 -4.58 4.84
CA PRO A 198 -8.17 -4.79 3.71
C PRO A 198 -8.04 -6.30 3.46
N GLY A 199 -8.10 -6.68 2.19
CA GLY A 199 -7.92 -8.06 1.78
C GLY A 199 -6.53 -8.62 2.11
N ILE A 200 -5.57 -7.78 2.54
CA ILE A 200 -4.17 -8.16 2.76
C ILE A 200 -3.79 -8.43 4.22
N GLY A 201 -4.72 -8.28 5.18
CA GLY A 201 -4.45 -8.48 6.61
C GLY A 201 -3.85 -9.85 6.94
N MET A 202 -4.30 -10.89 6.24
CA MET A 202 -3.75 -12.25 6.38
C MET A 202 -2.25 -12.35 6.08
N LEU A 203 -1.73 -11.54 5.15
CA LEU A 203 -0.30 -11.53 4.81
C LEU A 203 0.51 -10.91 5.95
N TRP A 204 0.02 -9.81 6.52
CA TRP A 204 0.65 -9.17 7.68
C TRP A 204 0.65 -10.09 8.90
N GLU A 205 -0.47 -10.75 9.21
CA GLU A 205 -0.54 -11.70 10.33
C GLU A 205 0.50 -12.80 10.16
N LYS A 206 0.58 -13.36 8.95
CA LYS A 206 1.55 -14.40 8.63
C LYS A 206 3.00 -13.91 8.73
N TRP A 207 3.31 -12.72 8.23
CA TRP A 207 4.65 -12.14 8.37
C TRP A 207 5.00 -11.75 9.81
N ARG A 208 4.00 -11.38 10.62
CA ARG A 208 4.17 -11.18 12.06
C ARG A 208 4.51 -12.50 12.75
N GLU A 209 3.77 -13.57 12.48
CA GLU A 209 4.04 -14.92 13.01
C GLU A 209 5.42 -15.46 12.61
N MET A 210 5.85 -15.18 11.37
CA MET A 210 7.18 -15.55 10.88
C MET A 210 8.31 -14.69 11.48
N GLY A 211 7.98 -13.60 12.16
CA GLY A 211 8.92 -12.62 12.70
C GLY A 211 9.55 -11.71 11.66
N THR A 212 9.05 -11.67 10.42
CA THR A 212 9.57 -10.82 9.33
C THR A 212 9.44 -9.34 9.66
N LEU A 213 8.39 -8.94 10.39
CA LEU A 213 8.10 -7.55 10.75
C LEU A 213 8.62 -7.14 12.13
N GLU A 214 9.09 -8.08 12.94
CA GLU A 214 9.37 -7.85 14.37
C GLU A 214 10.79 -8.18 14.82
N LYS A 215 11.49 -9.08 14.12
CA LYS A 215 12.90 -9.43 14.37
C LYS A 215 13.82 -8.35 13.88
#